data_AF-Q8R402-F1
#
_entry.id   AF-Q8R402-F1
#
_cell.length_a   1.000
_cell.length_b   1.000
_cell.length_c   1.000
_cell.angle_alpha   90.00
_cell.angle_beta   90.00
_cell.angle_gamma   90.00
#
_symmetry.space_group_name_H-M   'P 1'
#
loop_
_entity.id
_entity.type
_entity.pdbx_description
1 polymer ?
#
loop_
_entity_poly.entity_id
_entity_poly.type
_entity_poly.pdbx_seq_one_letter_code
_entity_poly.pdbx_strand_id
1 'polypeptide(L)' 'LFGLAQKLGPIYRIRLGLQDVVVLNSNKTIEEALIQKWVDFAGRPQILD' A
#
# COMPACT_ATOMS: atom_id res chain seq x y z
N LEU A 1 11.33 4.04 -5.23
CA LEU A 1 9.92 3.58 -5.33
C LEU A 1 9.18 4.14 -6.53
N PHE A 2 9.40 5.40 -6.96
CA PHE A 2 8.73 5.97 -8.13
C PHE A 2 8.91 5.14 -9.42
N GLY A 3 10.11 4.57 -9.64
CA GLY A 3 10.37 3.70 -10.79
C GLY A 3 9.58 2.38 -10.84
N LEU A 4 9.10 1.87 -9.69
CA LEU A 4 8.22 0.69 -9.68
C LEU A 4 6.80 1.07 -10.07
N ALA A 5 6.29 2.21 -9.59
CA ALA A 5 4.96 2.67 -9.98
C ALA A 5 4.85 3.02 -11.47
N GLN A 6 5.94 3.47 -12.10
CA GLN A 6 5.97 3.65 -13.55
C GLN A 6 5.77 2.34 -14.33
N LYS A 7 6.25 1.21 -13.79
CA LYS A 7 6.17 -0.10 -14.46
C LYS A 7 4.94 -0.91 -14.08
N LEU A 8 4.50 -0.81 -12.82
CA LEU A 8 3.47 -1.67 -12.23
C LEU A 8 2.15 -0.94 -11.96
N GLY A 9 2.11 0.38 -12.18
CA GLY A 9 0.97 1.22 -11.85
C GLY A 9 0.99 1.74 -10.41
N PRO A 10 -0.03 2.54 -10.03
CA PRO A 10 -0.06 3.25 -8.74
C PRO A 10 -0.38 2.34 -7.54
N ILE A 11 -0.85 1.11 -7.78
CA ILE A 11 -1.08 0.08 -6.76
C ILE A 11 -0.34 -1.18 -7.21
N TYR A 12 0.56 -1.68 -6.37
CA TYR A 12 1.33 -2.88 -6.70
C TYR A 12 1.70 -3.65 -5.44
N ARG A 13 2.04 -4.93 -5.63
CA ARG A 13 2.51 -5.81 -4.56
C ARG A 13 4.01 -6.01 -4.67
N ILE A 14 4.69 -5.99 -3.53
CA ILE A 14 6.10 -6.37 -3.41
C ILE A 14 6.28 -7.28 -2.21
N ARG A 15 7.37 -8.05 -2.25
CA ARG A 15 7.85 -8.77 -1.07
C ARG A 15 8.83 -7.88 -0.31
N LEU A 16 8.49 -7.53 0.93
CA LEU A 16 9.34 -6.81 1.87
C LEU A 16 9.77 -7.79 2.97
N GLY A 17 11.04 -8.20 2.94
CA GLY A 17 11.52 -9.30 3.77
C GLY A 17 10.82 -10.62 3.40
N LEU A 18 10.11 -11.21 4.36
CA LEU A 18 9.32 -12.43 4.17
C LEU A 18 7.82 -12.15 3.93
N GLN A 19 7.41 -10.88 3.94
CA GLN A 19 6.00 -10.50 3.87
C GLN A 19 5.64 -9.92 2.50
N ASP A 20 4.53 -10.40 1.93
CA ASP A 20 3.94 -9.80 0.74
C ASP A 20 3.04 -8.63 1.15
N VAL A 21 3.32 -7.44 0.62
CA VAL A 21 2.63 -6.20 0.98
C VAL A 21 2.15 -5.43 -0.24
N VAL A 22 1.09 -4.65 -0.06
CA VAL A 22 0.53 -3.74 -1.09
C VAL A 22 1.08 -2.34 -0.86
N VAL A 23 1.56 -1.69 -1.92
CA VAL A 23 2.04 -0.31 -1.92
C VAL A 23 1.08 0.58 -2.71
N LEU A 24 0.66 1.68 -2.10
CA LEU A 24 -0.11 2.76 -2.74
C LEU A 24 0.86 3.92 -3.05
N ASN A 25 1.01 4.28 -4.32
CA ASN A 25 2.00 5.26 -4.78
C ASN A 25 1.39 6.37 -5.65
N SER A 26 0.20 6.85 -5.28
CA SER A 26 -0.41 8.06 -5.84
C SER A 26 -1.38 8.70 -4.84
N ASN A 27 -1.56 10.02 -4.90
CA ASN A 27 -2.48 10.74 -4.02
C ASN A 27 -3.90 10.17 -4.11
N LYS A 28 -4.39 9.92 -5.33
CA LYS A 28 -5.72 9.34 -5.56
C LYS A 28 -5.93 8.04 -4.80
N THR A 29 -4.97 7.11 -4.89
CA THR A 29 -5.07 5.79 -4.23
C THR A 29 -4.92 5.89 -2.71
N ILE A 30 -4.12 6.84 -2.23
CA ILE A 30 -3.93 7.09 -0.80
C ILE A 30 -5.19 7.70 -0.19
N GLU A 31 -5.78 8.71 -0.84
CA GLU A 31 -7.04 9.35 -0.41
C GLU A 31 -8.20 8.36 -0.41
N GLU A 32 -8.32 7.52 -1.44
CA GLU A 32 -9.35 6.48 -1.48
C GLU A 32 -9.24 5.52 -0.29
N ALA A 33 -8.03 5.03 0.02
CA ALA A 33 -7.83 4.09 1.11
C ALA A 33 -7.98 4.73 2.50
N LEU A 34 -7.32 5.87 2.73
CA LEU A 34 -7.17 6.43 4.07
C LEU A 34 -8.28 7.43 4.45
N ILE A 35 -9.01 7.97 3.47
CA ILE A 35 -10.08 8.95 3.71
C ILE A 35 -11.43 8.33 3.37
N GLN A 36 -11.61 7.87 2.13
CA GLN A 36 -12.92 7.39 1.66
C GLN A 36 -13.28 6.03 2.27
N LYS A 37 -12.29 5.15 2.46
CA LYS A 37 -12.43 3.79 3.00
C LYS A 37 -11.73 3.62 4.35
N TRP A 38 -11.70 4.69 5.15
CA TRP A 38 -10.92 4.75 6.41
C TRP A 38 -11.12 3.51 7.29
N VAL A 39 -12.35 3.03 7.46
CA VAL A 39 -12.67 1.87 8.32
C VAL A 39 -11.95 0.61 7.85
N ASP A 40 -11.78 0.43 6.54
CA ASP A 40 -11.20 -0.78 5.95
C ASP A 40 -9.66 -0.83 6.12
N PHE A 41 -8.99 0.32 6.20
CA PHE A 41 -7.53 0.43 6.13
C PHE A 41 -6.86 1.10 7.34
N ALA A 42 -7.61 1.47 8.38
CA ALA A 42 -7.08 2.12 9.58
C ALA A 42 -6.26 1.20 10.50
N GLY A 43 -6.27 -0.11 10.25
CA GLY A 43 -5.57 -1.11 11.06
C GLY A 43 -4.05 -0.91 11.15
N ARG A 44 -3.44 -1.60 12.11
CA ARG A 44 -1.98 -1.73 12.22
C ARG A 44 -1.63 -3.22 12.09
N PRO A 45 -0.57 -3.56 11.34
CA PRO A 45 -0.11 -4.94 11.28
C PRO A 45 0.34 -5.40 12.67
N GLN A 46 -0.01 -6.62 13.06
CA GLN A 46 0.62 -7.29 14.19
C GLN A 46 1.94 -7.87 13.66
N ILE A 47 3.04 -7.18 13.95
CA ILE A 47 4.38 -7.68 13.67
C ILE A 47 4.69 -8.66 14.81
N LEU A 48 4.67 -9.95 14.51
CA LEU A 48 5.18 -10.96 15.44
C LEU A 48 6.71 -10.81 15.46
N ASP A 49 7.24 -10.36 16.60
CA ASP A 49 8.67 -10.33 16.90
C ASP A 49 9.28 -11.75 16.94
#